data_AF-G2RHJ1-F1
#
_entry.id   AF-G2RHJ1-F1
#
_cell.length_a   1.000
_cell.length_b   1.000
_cell.length_c   1.000
_cell.angle_alpha   90.00
_cell.angle_beta   90.00
_cell.angle_gamma   90.00
#
_symmetry.space_group_name_H-M   'P 1'
#
loop_
_entity.id
_entity.type
_entity.pdbx_description
1 polymer ?
#
loop_
_entity_poly.entity_id
_entity_poly.type
_entity_poly.pdbx_seq_one_letter_code
_entity_poly.pdbx_strand_id
1 'polypeptide(L)'
;MAANYWESTQRKHWQFTKDELAALRQRLDDEDPGLVHMFPLPQLRHLNIYFNQQINRLGKRLGVRQQAMATAQVYLKRFYTRTPIRQTNPYLVLTTALYLACKMEECPQHIRLLSQEARSLWPSDMHGHDASRVGECEFSLISEMNSQLIVHQPYRTLLALQDTFALTHDETSLAWMIINDHYMTDLPLLHPPHVVALTAVLLALVLRPSSNPSGAGGAGAGGGAATAAAAAGATGAAGGVAMAATALAQAQAQAQARAAAATSAGGSGAATQPGFSSQGSQQAQTAGFSQGGSQGDGQQAAEPKKATDPRLAKVQRFAAWLADSSIDIEAMVDCTQELISFYECHEQYNDKHTREQISRFIKARGLDK
;
A
#
# COMPACT_ATOMS: atom_id res chain seq x y z
N MET A 1 9.27 -21.39 6.95
CA MET A 1 9.10 -20.64 5.68
C MET A 1 8.00 -19.57 5.72
N ALA A 2 6.88 -19.74 6.43
CA ALA A 2 5.83 -18.70 6.53
C ALA A 2 6.20 -17.42 7.33
N ALA A 3 7.28 -17.43 8.12
CA ALA A 3 7.61 -16.31 9.01
C ALA A 3 8.61 -15.29 8.42
N ASN A 4 9.37 -15.65 7.37
CA ASN A 4 10.46 -14.84 6.84
C ASN A 4 10.19 -14.46 5.37
N TYR A 5 9.85 -13.20 5.12
CA TYR A 5 9.62 -12.67 3.77
C TYR A 5 10.88 -12.77 2.89
N TRP A 6 12.07 -12.56 3.45
CA TRP A 6 13.31 -12.40 2.68
C TRP A 6 13.76 -13.67 1.96
N GLU A 7 13.40 -14.83 2.51
CA GLU A 7 13.70 -16.15 1.94
C GLU A 7 12.49 -16.77 1.22
N SER A 8 11.33 -16.09 1.26
CA SER A 8 10.05 -16.58 0.75
C SER A 8 10.03 -16.74 -0.77
N THR A 9 9.14 -17.62 -1.24
CA THR A 9 8.84 -17.77 -2.67
C THR A 9 8.22 -16.50 -3.26
N GLN A 10 7.46 -15.75 -2.46
CA GLN A 10 6.87 -14.47 -2.88
C GLN A 10 7.95 -13.48 -3.33
N ARG A 11 8.98 -13.26 -2.51
CA ARG A 11 10.08 -12.35 -2.88
C ARG A 11 10.87 -12.86 -4.09
N LYS A 12 11.13 -14.16 -4.15
CA LYS A 12 12.02 -14.76 -5.16
C LYS A 12 11.39 -14.87 -6.56
N HIS A 13 10.06 -15.02 -6.64
CA HIS A 13 9.38 -15.41 -7.88
C HIS A 13 8.16 -14.56 -8.24
N TRP A 14 7.66 -13.72 -7.32
CA TRP A 14 6.45 -12.92 -7.49
C TRP A 14 6.62 -11.44 -7.17
N GLN A 15 7.87 -10.99 -7.06
CA GLN A 15 8.20 -9.58 -7.00
C GLN A 15 8.81 -9.17 -8.34
N PHE A 16 8.15 -8.25 -9.04
CA PHE A 16 8.53 -7.80 -10.38
C PHE A 16 8.90 -6.32 -10.35
N THR A 17 9.65 -5.88 -11.35
CA THR A 17 9.76 -4.45 -11.67
C THR A 17 8.52 -3.98 -12.44
N LYS A 18 8.29 -2.66 -12.48
CA LYS A 18 7.16 -2.08 -13.26
C LYS A 18 7.26 -2.46 -14.74
N ASP A 19 8.47 -2.41 -15.30
CA ASP A 19 8.74 -2.71 -16.70
C ASP A 19 8.56 -4.20 -17.02
N GLU A 20 9.04 -5.09 -16.14
CA GLU A 20 8.82 -6.54 -16.29
C GLU A 20 7.33 -6.88 -16.29
N LEU A 21 6.56 -6.30 -15.36
CA LEU A 21 5.13 -6.56 -15.27
C LEU A 21 4.37 -6.01 -16.48
N ALA A 22 4.76 -4.85 -17.00
CA ALA A 22 4.22 -4.28 -18.24
C ALA A 22 4.55 -5.18 -19.44
N ALA A 23 5.79 -5.65 -19.56
CA ALA A 23 6.23 -6.53 -20.64
C ALA A 23 5.50 -7.88 -20.61
N LEU A 24 5.29 -8.49 -19.44
CA LEU A 24 4.51 -9.72 -19.30
C LEU A 24 3.08 -9.55 -19.81
N ARG A 25 2.43 -8.44 -19.48
CA ARG A 25 1.06 -8.15 -19.90
C ARG A 25 0.97 -7.88 -21.40
N GLN A 26 1.91 -7.10 -21.93
CA GLN A 26 1.98 -6.83 -23.36
C GLN A 26 2.18 -8.14 -24.15
N ARG A 27 3.05 -9.03 -23.66
CA ARG A 27 3.25 -10.35 -24.27
C ARG A 27 1.94 -11.15 -24.36
N LEU A 28 1.10 -11.12 -23.33
CA LEU A 28 -0.19 -11.80 -23.33
C LEU A 28 -1.20 -11.19 -24.30
N ASP A 29 -1.17 -9.87 -24.50
CA ASP A 29 -2.00 -9.21 -25.51
C ASP A 29 -1.49 -9.50 -26.94
N ASP A 30 -0.17 -9.65 -27.12
CA ASP A 30 0.48 -9.99 -28.39
C ASP A 30 0.26 -11.46 -28.82
N GLU A 31 -0.12 -12.35 -27.89
CA GLU A 31 -0.43 -13.76 -28.18
C GLU A 31 -1.68 -13.93 -29.06
N ASP A 32 -2.70 -13.08 -28.89
CA ASP A 32 -3.91 -13.05 -29.73
C ASP A 32 -4.40 -11.61 -29.95
N PRO A 33 -3.74 -10.84 -30.83
CA PRO A 33 -4.09 -9.45 -31.10
C PRO A 33 -5.50 -9.30 -31.67
N GLY A 34 -5.99 -10.32 -32.39
CA GLY A 34 -7.35 -10.35 -32.94
C GLY A 34 -8.40 -10.36 -31.84
N LEU A 35 -8.19 -11.18 -30.80
CA LEU A 35 -9.08 -11.24 -29.64
C LEU A 35 -9.04 -9.95 -28.82
N VAL A 36 -7.86 -9.33 -28.67
CA VAL A 36 -7.69 -8.04 -28.01
C VAL A 36 -8.50 -6.94 -28.73
N HIS A 37 -8.38 -6.87 -30.06
CA HIS A 37 -9.10 -5.88 -30.86
C HIS A 37 -10.61 -6.11 -30.86
N MET A 38 -11.05 -7.38 -30.91
CA MET A 38 -12.48 -7.73 -30.91
C MET A 38 -13.15 -7.47 -29.54
N PHE A 39 -12.41 -7.68 -28.44
CA PHE A 39 -12.89 -7.46 -27.08
C PHE A 39 -11.93 -6.55 -26.30
N PRO A 40 -12.01 -5.22 -26.52
CA PRO A 40 -11.25 -4.26 -25.75
C PRO A 40 -11.71 -4.31 -24.29
N LEU A 41 -10.74 -4.42 -23.39
CA LEU A 41 -10.98 -4.39 -21.95
C LEU A 41 -10.82 -2.97 -21.42
N PRO A 42 -11.49 -2.62 -20.31
CA PRO A 42 -11.21 -1.37 -19.63
C PRO A 42 -9.80 -1.37 -19.07
N GLN A 43 -9.33 -0.19 -18.64
CA GLN A 43 -8.02 -0.03 -18.03
C GLN A 43 -7.84 -1.04 -16.88
N LEU A 44 -6.64 -1.58 -16.74
CA LEU A 44 -6.38 -2.64 -15.76
C LEU A 44 -6.71 -2.21 -14.32
N ARG A 45 -6.53 -0.93 -13.99
CA ARG A 45 -6.94 -0.38 -12.69
C ARG A 45 -8.44 -0.49 -12.45
N HIS A 46 -9.27 -0.22 -13.46
CA HIS A 46 -10.73 -0.41 -13.37
C HIS A 46 -11.10 -1.89 -13.24
N LEU A 47 -10.41 -2.79 -13.96
CA LEU A 47 -10.59 -4.23 -13.79
C LEU A 47 -10.23 -4.68 -12.37
N ASN A 48 -9.12 -4.21 -11.82
CA ASN A 48 -8.70 -4.53 -10.46
C ASN A 48 -9.73 -4.04 -9.41
N ILE A 49 -10.28 -2.83 -9.58
CA ILE A 49 -11.37 -2.31 -8.74
C ILE A 49 -12.58 -3.24 -8.82
N TYR A 50 -13.02 -3.59 -10.04
CA TYR A 50 -14.16 -4.46 -10.26
C TYR A 50 -13.98 -5.84 -9.62
N PHE A 51 -12.83 -6.48 -9.84
CA PHE A 51 -12.50 -7.78 -9.25
C PHE A 51 -12.43 -7.74 -7.73
N ASN A 52 -11.84 -6.70 -7.16
CA ASN A 52 -11.79 -6.50 -5.71
C ASN A 52 -13.22 -6.35 -5.13
N GLN A 53 -14.10 -5.59 -5.78
CA GLN A 53 -15.51 -5.47 -5.39
C GLN A 53 -16.24 -6.83 -5.47
N GLN A 54 -15.99 -7.63 -6.51
CA GLN A 54 -16.59 -8.96 -6.64
C GLN A 54 -16.11 -9.93 -5.56
N ILE A 55 -14.80 -9.98 -5.26
CA ILE A 55 -14.25 -10.80 -4.16
C ILE A 55 -14.86 -10.36 -2.83
N ASN A 56 -14.92 -9.06 -2.56
CA ASN A 56 -15.49 -8.54 -1.31
C ASN A 56 -16.97 -8.87 -1.14
N ARG A 57 -17.76 -8.83 -2.23
CA ARG A 57 -19.18 -9.21 -2.19
C ARG A 57 -19.34 -10.70 -1.85
N LEU A 58 -18.59 -11.58 -2.53
CA LEU A 58 -18.65 -13.02 -2.28
C LEU A 58 -18.10 -13.38 -0.88
N GLY A 59 -16.95 -12.83 -0.50
CA GLY A 59 -16.32 -13.05 0.79
C GLY A 59 -17.18 -12.62 1.97
N LYS A 60 -17.87 -11.46 1.87
CA LYS A 60 -18.83 -11.01 2.89
C LYS A 60 -20.04 -11.94 3.03
N ARG A 61 -20.58 -12.45 1.92
CA ARG A 61 -21.69 -13.42 1.96
C ARG A 61 -21.31 -14.73 2.68
N LEU A 62 -20.07 -15.16 2.49
CA LEU A 62 -19.53 -16.38 3.08
C LEU A 62 -18.95 -16.18 4.50
N GLY A 63 -18.89 -14.94 5.01
CA GLY A 63 -18.26 -14.64 6.29
C GLY A 63 -16.74 -14.89 6.32
N VAL A 64 -16.07 -14.76 5.17
CA VAL A 64 -14.62 -15.00 5.03
C VAL A 64 -13.82 -13.85 5.66
N ARG A 65 -12.73 -14.19 6.34
CA ARG A 65 -11.83 -13.22 6.99
C ARG A 65 -11.05 -12.40 5.95
N GLN A 66 -10.67 -11.17 6.33
CA GLN A 66 -9.92 -10.25 5.46
C GLN A 66 -8.63 -10.88 4.92
N GLN A 67 -7.91 -11.64 5.73
CA GLN A 67 -6.67 -12.32 5.33
C GLN A 67 -6.88 -13.26 4.13
N ALA A 68 -7.93 -14.08 4.12
CA ALA A 68 -8.23 -14.95 2.98
C ALA A 68 -8.68 -14.16 1.74
N MET A 69 -9.44 -13.07 1.90
CA MET A 69 -9.82 -12.21 0.78
C MET A 69 -8.60 -11.52 0.14
N ALA A 70 -7.66 -11.05 0.96
CA ALA A 70 -6.39 -10.47 0.50
C ALA A 70 -5.52 -11.50 -0.26
N THR A 71 -5.41 -12.73 0.25
CA THR A 71 -4.70 -13.81 -0.45
C THR A 71 -5.35 -14.14 -1.79
N ALA A 72 -6.69 -14.19 -1.85
CA ALA A 72 -7.43 -14.39 -3.10
C ALA A 72 -7.17 -13.28 -4.14
N GLN A 73 -7.08 -12.02 -3.70
CA GLN A 73 -6.75 -10.89 -4.57
C GLN A 73 -5.35 -11.02 -5.16
N VAL A 74 -4.37 -11.48 -4.38
CA VAL A 74 -3.01 -11.74 -4.86
C VAL A 74 -2.99 -12.92 -5.84
N TYR A 75 -3.72 -14.00 -5.57
CA TYR A 75 -3.82 -15.13 -6.50
C TYR A 75 -4.37 -14.72 -7.86
N LEU A 76 -5.41 -13.88 -7.87
CA LEU A 76 -5.99 -13.37 -9.10
C LEU A 76 -4.96 -12.58 -9.92
N LYS A 77 -4.19 -11.70 -9.28
CA LYS A 77 -3.14 -10.93 -9.94
C LYS A 77 -2.05 -11.83 -10.50
N ARG A 78 -1.58 -12.80 -9.70
CA ARG A 78 -0.57 -13.78 -10.10
C ARG A 78 -1.01 -14.65 -11.26
N PHE A 79 -2.27 -15.06 -11.29
CA PHE A 79 -2.83 -15.85 -12.38
C PHE A 79 -2.88 -15.05 -13.69
N TYR A 80 -3.37 -13.81 -13.65
CA TYR A 80 -3.47 -12.97 -14.85
C TYR A 80 -2.15 -12.33 -15.31
N THR A 81 -1.01 -12.61 -14.66
CA THR A 81 0.31 -12.33 -15.27
C THR A 81 0.76 -13.42 -16.24
N ARG A 82 0.09 -14.58 -16.25
CA ARG A 82 0.43 -15.73 -17.10
C ARG A 82 -0.71 -16.16 -18.02
N THR A 83 -1.95 -15.89 -17.63
CA THR A 83 -3.13 -16.29 -18.41
C THR A 83 -3.87 -15.07 -18.93
N PRO A 84 -4.20 -14.99 -20.24
CA PRO A 84 -5.02 -13.91 -20.77
C PRO A 84 -6.43 -13.90 -20.17
N ILE A 85 -6.88 -12.73 -19.69
CA ILE A 85 -8.22 -12.57 -19.07
C ILE A 85 -9.34 -13.03 -20.02
N ARG A 86 -9.17 -12.80 -21.33
CA ARG A 86 -10.18 -13.09 -22.37
C ARG A 86 -10.36 -14.59 -22.65
N GLN A 87 -9.47 -15.45 -22.15
CA GLN A 87 -9.53 -16.90 -22.35
C GLN A 87 -10.24 -17.64 -21.21
N THR A 88 -10.53 -16.95 -20.10
CA THR A 88 -11.10 -17.57 -18.90
C THR A 88 -12.37 -16.83 -18.48
N ASN A 89 -13.23 -17.49 -17.69
CA ASN A 89 -14.35 -16.81 -17.04
C ASN A 89 -13.85 -16.16 -15.74
N PRO A 90 -13.78 -14.81 -15.62
CA PRO A 90 -13.25 -14.18 -14.43
C PRO A 90 -14.03 -14.51 -13.17
N TYR A 91 -15.34 -14.74 -13.23
CA TYR A 91 -16.14 -15.12 -12.07
C TYR A 91 -15.79 -16.52 -11.55
N LEU A 92 -15.43 -17.45 -12.45
CA LEU A 92 -14.93 -18.78 -12.07
C LEU A 92 -13.58 -18.64 -11.36
N VAL A 93 -12.66 -17.85 -11.94
CA VAL A 93 -11.32 -17.63 -11.37
C VAL A 93 -11.43 -16.92 -10.02
N LEU A 94 -12.28 -15.90 -9.87
CA LEU A 94 -12.53 -15.19 -8.61
C LEU A 94 -13.04 -16.14 -7.52
N THR A 95 -14.03 -16.97 -7.86
CA THR A 95 -14.61 -17.96 -6.94
C THR A 95 -13.55 -18.97 -6.51
N THR A 96 -12.78 -19.49 -7.47
CA THR A 96 -11.72 -20.47 -7.24
C THR A 96 -10.54 -19.90 -6.45
N ALA A 97 -10.15 -18.65 -6.73
CA ALA A 97 -9.10 -17.97 -5.97
C ALA A 97 -9.50 -17.81 -4.49
N LEU A 98 -10.76 -17.44 -4.22
CA LEU A 98 -11.28 -17.37 -2.86
C LEU A 98 -11.37 -18.75 -2.20
N TYR A 99 -11.80 -19.79 -2.93
CA TYR A 99 -11.79 -21.17 -2.45
C TYR A 99 -10.40 -21.61 -1.98
N LEU A 100 -9.41 -21.44 -2.85
CA LEU A 100 -8.04 -21.86 -2.60
C LEU A 100 -7.43 -21.05 -1.45
N ALA A 101 -7.66 -19.73 -1.42
CA ALA A 101 -7.18 -18.87 -0.34
C ALA A 101 -7.77 -19.28 1.01
N CYS A 102 -9.07 -19.60 1.08
CA CYS A 102 -9.69 -20.11 2.30
C CYS A 102 -9.02 -21.41 2.79
N LYS A 103 -8.62 -22.31 1.88
CA LYS A 103 -7.89 -23.53 2.26
C LYS A 103 -6.48 -23.20 2.78
N MET A 104 -5.76 -22.31 2.09
CA MET A 104 -4.38 -21.95 2.44
C MET A 104 -4.26 -21.13 3.72
N GLU A 105 -5.29 -20.34 4.05
CA GLU A 105 -5.37 -19.54 5.28
C GLU A 105 -6.09 -20.27 6.42
N GLU A 106 -6.21 -21.60 6.35
CA GLU A 106 -6.79 -22.45 7.41
C GLU A 106 -8.23 -22.04 7.81
N CYS A 107 -9.02 -21.57 6.85
CA CYS A 107 -10.44 -21.24 7.01
C CYS A 107 -11.30 -21.86 5.88
N PRO A 108 -11.22 -23.19 5.67
CA PRO A 108 -11.76 -23.85 4.49
C PRO A 108 -13.29 -23.69 4.39
N GLN A 109 -13.76 -23.43 3.17
CA GLN A 109 -15.18 -23.37 2.83
C GLN A 109 -15.57 -24.61 2.03
N HIS A 110 -16.78 -25.13 2.25
CA HIS A 110 -17.24 -26.29 1.48
C HIS A 110 -17.51 -25.88 0.02
N ILE A 111 -16.94 -26.62 -0.94
CA ILE A 111 -16.97 -26.24 -2.36
C ILE A 111 -18.40 -26.04 -2.92
N ARG A 112 -19.36 -26.87 -2.50
CA ARG A 112 -20.77 -26.72 -2.93
C ARG A 112 -21.42 -25.44 -2.40
N LEU A 113 -21.10 -25.03 -1.17
CA LEU A 113 -21.62 -23.79 -0.58
C LEU A 113 -21.06 -22.60 -1.36
N LEU A 114 -19.75 -22.60 -1.59
CA LEU A 114 -19.08 -21.56 -2.38
C LEU A 114 -19.68 -21.42 -3.78
N SER A 115 -19.85 -22.53 -4.52
CA SER A 115 -20.46 -22.50 -5.86
C SER A 115 -21.92 -22.05 -5.83
N GLN A 116 -22.67 -22.37 -4.77
CA GLN A 116 -24.06 -21.90 -4.61
C GLN A 116 -24.11 -20.39 -4.37
N GLU A 117 -23.29 -19.86 -3.47
CA GLU A 117 -23.22 -18.42 -3.19
C GLU A 117 -22.74 -17.62 -4.40
N ALA A 118 -21.75 -18.13 -5.14
CA ALA A 118 -21.26 -17.52 -6.38
C ALA A 118 -22.36 -17.47 -7.46
N ARG A 119 -23.09 -18.56 -7.71
CA ARG A 119 -24.21 -18.58 -8.67
C ARG A 119 -25.36 -17.68 -8.25
N SER A 120 -25.63 -17.58 -6.96
CA SER A 120 -26.62 -16.64 -6.45
C SER A 120 -26.20 -15.18 -6.67
N LEU A 121 -24.90 -14.87 -6.62
CA LEU A 121 -24.38 -13.53 -6.83
C LEU A 121 -24.26 -13.15 -8.32
N TRP A 122 -23.91 -14.11 -9.18
CA TRP A 122 -23.75 -13.92 -10.62
C TRP A 122 -24.52 -14.99 -11.41
N PRO A 123 -25.86 -14.97 -11.43
CA PRO A 123 -26.64 -15.99 -12.11
C PRO A 123 -26.25 -16.11 -13.58
N SER A 124 -26.28 -14.99 -14.33
CA SER A 124 -25.95 -14.88 -15.76
C SER A 124 -24.61 -15.48 -16.14
N ASP A 125 -23.57 -15.19 -15.37
CA ASP A 125 -22.19 -15.42 -15.77
C ASP A 125 -21.62 -16.72 -15.18
N MET A 126 -22.35 -17.39 -14.27
CA MET A 126 -21.96 -18.66 -13.62
C MET A 126 -22.93 -19.83 -13.88
N HIS A 127 -23.86 -19.71 -14.83
CA HIS A 127 -24.92 -20.72 -15.05
C HIS A 127 -24.40 -22.15 -15.30
N GLY A 128 -23.26 -22.37 -15.96
CA GLY A 128 -22.66 -23.69 -16.22
C GLY A 128 -21.56 -24.13 -15.25
N HIS A 129 -21.21 -23.30 -14.26
CA HIS A 129 -20.02 -23.50 -13.44
C HIS A 129 -20.35 -24.14 -12.09
N ASP A 130 -20.45 -25.47 -12.10
CA ASP A 130 -20.66 -26.28 -10.90
C ASP A 130 -19.37 -26.51 -10.09
N ALA A 131 -19.49 -27.17 -8.94
CA ALA A 131 -18.36 -27.50 -8.07
C ALA A 131 -17.23 -28.26 -8.80
N SER A 132 -17.53 -29.05 -9.82
CA SER A 132 -16.51 -29.73 -10.66
C SER A 132 -15.63 -28.72 -11.40
N ARG A 133 -16.21 -27.70 -12.01
CA ARG A 133 -15.48 -26.65 -12.73
C ARG A 133 -14.61 -25.82 -11.80
N VAL A 134 -15.08 -25.57 -10.57
CA VAL A 134 -14.25 -24.93 -9.53
C VAL A 134 -13.04 -25.81 -9.19
N GLY A 135 -13.21 -27.14 -9.11
CA GLY A 135 -12.09 -28.07 -8.89
C GLY A 135 -11.08 -28.13 -10.04
N GLU A 136 -11.56 -28.13 -11.30
CA GLU A 136 -10.70 -28.08 -12.49
C GLU A 136 -9.93 -26.74 -12.59
N CYS A 137 -10.63 -25.63 -12.32
CA CYS A 137 -10.03 -24.31 -12.28
C CYS A 137 -9.01 -24.19 -11.15
N GLU A 138 -9.27 -24.83 -9.99
CA GLU A 138 -8.33 -24.85 -8.88
C GLU A 138 -7.00 -25.48 -9.28
N PHE A 139 -7.05 -26.63 -9.95
CA PHE A 139 -5.84 -27.28 -10.46
C PHE A 139 -5.05 -26.35 -11.39
N SER A 140 -5.75 -25.69 -12.32
CA SER A 140 -5.14 -24.74 -13.25
C SER A 140 -4.50 -23.56 -12.53
N LEU A 141 -5.18 -23.00 -11.52
CA LEU A 141 -4.73 -21.86 -10.74
C LEU A 141 -3.49 -22.20 -9.89
N ILE A 142 -3.43 -23.41 -9.31
CA ILE A 142 -2.25 -23.91 -8.60
C ILE A 142 -1.07 -24.12 -9.57
N SER A 143 -1.34 -24.73 -10.72
CA SER A 143 -0.32 -24.99 -11.75
C SER A 143 0.31 -23.70 -12.26
N GLU A 144 -0.51 -22.72 -12.67
CA GLU A 144 -0.02 -21.41 -13.15
C GLU A 144 0.76 -20.65 -12.08
N MET A 145 0.43 -20.84 -10.80
CA MET A 145 1.18 -20.25 -9.70
C MET A 145 2.39 -21.09 -9.22
N ASN A 146 2.73 -22.18 -9.91
CA ASN A 146 3.81 -23.11 -9.55
C ASN A 146 3.73 -23.59 -8.08
N SER A 147 2.52 -23.78 -7.53
CA SER A 147 2.28 -24.15 -6.13
C SER A 147 2.86 -23.18 -5.08
N GLN A 148 3.12 -21.92 -5.45
CA GLN A 148 3.66 -20.89 -4.56
C GLN A 148 2.52 -20.13 -3.86
N LEU A 149 1.86 -20.81 -2.92
CA LEU A 149 0.58 -20.38 -2.37
C LEU A 149 0.67 -19.49 -1.13
N ILE A 150 1.80 -19.48 -0.41
CA ILE A 150 1.97 -18.65 0.79
C ILE A 150 2.12 -17.17 0.38
N VAL A 151 1.31 -16.30 0.99
CA VAL A 151 1.33 -14.84 0.77
C VAL A 151 1.59 -14.13 2.09
N HIS A 152 2.64 -13.32 2.13
CA HIS A 152 2.93 -12.38 3.20
C HIS A 152 2.14 -11.09 2.97
N GLN A 153 1.40 -10.65 3.99
CA GLN A 153 0.49 -9.51 3.89
C GLN A 153 0.92 -8.34 4.80
N PRO A 154 0.58 -7.09 4.44
CA PRO A 154 1.02 -5.90 5.20
C PRO A 154 0.40 -5.77 6.60
N TYR A 155 -0.75 -6.41 6.86
CA TYR A 155 -1.51 -6.27 8.11
C TYR A 155 -0.69 -6.60 9.36
N ARG A 156 0.15 -7.66 9.29
CA ARG A 156 1.01 -8.05 10.41
C ARG A 156 2.01 -6.95 10.77
N THR A 157 2.57 -6.29 9.76
CA THR A 157 3.52 -5.19 9.96
C THR A 157 2.81 -3.98 10.55
N LEU A 158 1.61 -3.63 10.06
CA LEU A 158 0.82 -2.53 10.64
C LEU A 158 0.59 -2.72 12.14
N LEU A 159 0.15 -3.92 12.55
CA LEU A 159 -0.10 -4.23 13.96
C LEU A 159 1.18 -4.16 14.81
N ALA A 160 2.33 -4.57 14.27
CA ALA A 160 3.61 -4.46 14.97
C ALA A 160 4.10 -3.00 15.13
N LEU A 161 3.72 -2.12 14.20
CA LEU A 161 4.12 -0.70 14.22
C LEU A 161 3.19 0.18 15.06
N GLN A 162 2.02 -0.33 15.44
CA GLN A 162 1.01 0.41 16.19
C GLN A 162 1.58 1.00 17.49
N ASP A 163 2.26 0.18 18.29
CA ASP A 163 2.85 0.61 19.57
C ASP A 163 4.08 1.50 19.37
N THR A 164 4.88 1.22 18.33
CA THR A 164 6.12 1.95 18.02
C THR A 164 5.86 3.43 17.73
N PHE A 165 4.79 3.72 16.98
CA PHE A 165 4.40 5.08 16.59
C PHE A 165 3.26 5.66 17.44
N ALA A 166 2.80 4.94 18.46
CA ALA A 166 1.64 5.31 19.28
C ALA A 166 0.44 5.72 18.39
N LEU A 167 0.09 4.82 17.45
CA LEU A 167 -1.02 5.05 16.53
C LEU A 167 -2.35 4.97 17.29
N THR A 168 -3.23 5.93 17.06
CA THR A 168 -4.60 5.87 17.58
C THR A 168 -5.38 4.78 16.87
N HIS A 169 -6.53 4.41 17.44
CA HIS A 169 -7.45 3.47 16.79
C HIS A 169 -7.89 3.96 15.41
N ASP A 170 -8.16 5.26 15.27
CA ASP A 170 -8.54 5.85 13.98
C ASP A 170 -7.41 5.85 12.95
N GLU A 171 -6.17 6.14 13.38
CA GLU A 171 -4.96 6.05 12.52
C GLU A 171 -4.75 4.61 12.03
N THR A 172 -4.89 3.65 12.94
CA THR A 172 -4.73 2.22 12.63
C THR A 172 -5.84 1.76 11.68
N SER A 173 -7.08 2.19 11.91
CA SER A 173 -8.23 1.86 11.05
C SER A 173 -8.08 2.46 9.66
N LEU A 174 -7.63 3.72 9.55
CA LEU A 174 -7.37 4.37 8.27
C LEU A 174 -6.22 3.69 7.52
N ALA A 175 -5.11 3.38 8.20
CA ALA A 175 -4.01 2.62 7.60
C ALA A 175 -4.47 1.23 7.13
N TRP A 176 -5.33 0.56 7.89
CA TRP A 176 -5.93 -0.72 7.49
C TRP A 176 -6.78 -0.59 6.22
N MET A 177 -7.58 0.47 6.09
CA MET A 177 -8.36 0.74 4.88
C MET A 177 -7.46 0.99 3.67
N ILE A 178 -6.39 1.79 3.83
CA ILE A 178 -5.40 2.03 2.76
C ILE A 178 -4.71 0.71 2.35
N ILE A 179 -4.42 -0.18 3.31
CA ILE A 179 -3.94 -1.55 3.02
C ILE A 179 -5.03 -2.38 2.31
N ASN A 180 -6.32 -2.16 2.50
CA ASN A 180 -7.30 -2.88 1.67
C ASN A 180 -7.32 -2.34 0.23
N ASP A 181 -7.13 -1.04 0.06
CA ASP A 181 -7.14 -0.37 -1.23
C ASP A 181 -5.92 -0.72 -2.08
N HIS A 182 -4.72 -0.93 -1.49
CA HIS A 182 -3.52 -1.26 -2.27
C HIS A 182 -3.66 -2.56 -3.08
N TYR A 183 -4.51 -3.50 -2.67
CA TYR A 183 -4.79 -4.70 -3.45
C TYR A 183 -5.55 -4.42 -4.77
N MET A 184 -6.09 -3.21 -4.96
CA MET A 184 -6.64 -2.77 -6.25
C MET A 184 -5.55 -2.23 -7.20
N THR A 185 -4.32 -2.09 -6.72
CA THR A 185 -3.15 -1.64 -7.51
C THR A 185 -2.21 -2.80 -7.81
N ASP A 186 -1.09 -2.54 -8.48
CA ASP A 186 -0.04 -3.54 -8.71
C ASP A 186 0.97 -3.65 -7.57
N LEU A 187 0.84 -2.82 -6.53
CA LEU A 187 1.75 -2.79 -5.38
C LEU A 187 2.01 -4.17 -4.72
N PRO A 188 1.03 -5.10 -4.60
CA PRO A 188 1.29 -6.43 -4.04
C PRO A 188 2.33 -7.26 -4.82
N LEU A 189 2.58 -6.93 -6.09
CA LEU A 189 3.55 -7.59 -6.97
C LEU A 189 4.85 -6.79 -7.13
N LEU A 190 4.88 -5.52 -6.72
CA LEU A 190 6.03 -4.62 -6.92
C LEU A 190 6.85 -4.47 -5.65
N HIS A 191 6.20 -4.30 -4.50
CA HIS A 191 6.88 -3.92 -3.26
C HIS A 191 6.66 -4.92 -2.11
N PRO A 192 7.62 -5.01 -1.18
CA PRO A 192 7.46 -5.84 0.01
C PRO A 192 6.30 -5.38 0.91
N PRO A 193 5.62 -6.30 1.62
CA PRO A 193 4.49 -5.97 2.47
C PRO A 193 4.79 -4.93 3.58
N HIS A 194 6.02 -4.88 4.08
CA HIS A 194 6.40 -3.92 5.12
C HIS A 194 6.50 -2.48 4.58
N VAL A 195 6.97 -2.30 3.34
CA VAL A 195 7.01 -0.99 2.68
C VAL A 195 5.58 -0.47 2.50
N VAL A 196 4.67 -1.31 2.00
CA VAL A 196 3.25 -0.96 1.84
C VAL A 196 2.61 -0.58 3.17
N ALA A 197 2.89 -1.32 4.26
CA ALA A 197 2.37 -1.00 5.58
C ALA A 197 2.86 0.36 6.09
N LEU A 198 4.15 0.67 5.90
CA LEU A 198 4.73 1.96 6.29
C LEU A 198 4.16 3.10 5.47
N THR A 199 3.98 2.92 4.16
CA THR A 199 3.31 3.91 3.31
C THR A 199 1.87 4.14 3.76
N ALA A 200 1.13 3.08 4.14
CA ALA A 200 -0.22 3.23 4.67
C ALA A 200 -0.25 3.99 6.01
N VAL A 201 0.71 3.75 6.90
CA VAL A 201 0.86 4.51 8.16
C VAL A 201 1.17 5.98 7.88
N LEU A 202 2.11 6.27 6.97
CA LEU A 202 2.44 7.63 6.57
C LEU A 202 1.19 8.36 6.04
N LEU A 203 0.48 7.74 5.10
CA LEU A 203 -0.74 8.30 4.55
C LEU A 203 -1.83 8.48 5.61
N ALA A 204 -1.98 7.56 6.56
CA ALA A 204 -2.95 7.70 7.65
C ALA A 204 -2.63 8.88 8.59
N LEU A 205 -1.35 9.09 8.92
CA LEU A 205 -0.90 10.25 9.71
C LEU A 205 -1.12 11.57 8.97
N VAL A 206 -1.05 11.52 7.65
CA VAL A 206 -1.05 12.68 6.77
C VAL A 206 -2.41 12.99 6.13
N LEU A 207 -3.37 12.07 6.09
CA LEU A 207 -4.69 12.30 5.49
C LEU A 207 -5.80 12.58 6.49
N ARG A 208 -5.51 12.62 7.80
CA ARG A 208 -6.54 12.95 8.79
C ARG A 208 -7.24 14.27 8.48
N PRO A 209 -8.58 14.30 8.44
CA PRO A 209 -9.33 15.54 8.53
C PRO A 209 -8.98 16.20 9.86
N SER A 210 -8.61 17.48 9.83
CA SER A 210 -8.45 18.27 11.05
C SER A 210 -9.81 18.34 11.74
N SER A 211 -10.08 17.46 12.70
CA SER A 211 -11.19 17.66 13.63
C SER A 211 -10.79 18.80 14.56
N ASN A 212 -10.96 20.03 14.09
CA ASN A 212 -10.93 21.21 14.94
C ASN A 212 -12.22 21.17 15.77
N PRO A 213 -12.18 21.01 17.11
CA PRO A 213 -13.39 20.85 17.92
C PRO A 213 -14.08 22.21 18.21
N SER A 214 -13.99 23.18 17.29
CA SER A 214 -14.52 24.53 17.45
C SER A 214 -15.33 24.92 16.21
N GLY A 215 -16.57 24.42 16.13
CA GLY A 215 -17.52 24.81 15.08
C GLY A 215 -18.80 23.98 15.03
N ALA A 216 -19.73 24.26 15.95
CA ALA A 216 -21.19 24.19 15.81
C ALA A 216 -21.88 22.97 15.13
N GLY A 217 -22.60 22.19 15.95
CA GLY A 217 -24.04 21.92 15.83
C GLY A 217 -24.65 21.46 14.51
N GLY A 218 -25.09 20.20 14.46
CA GLY A 218 -26.06 19.72 13.46
C GLY A 218 -26.27 18.21 13.52
N ALA A 219 -27.29 17.77 14.26
CA ALA A 219 -27.76 16.38 14.27
C ALA A 219 -28.37 16.02 12.90
N GLY A 220 -27.99 14.86 12.35
CA GLY A 220 -28.55 14.30 11.12
C GLY A 220 -28.14 12.84 10.97
N ALA A 221 -29.12 12.00 10.65
CA ALA A 221 -29.14 10.56 10.85
C ALA A 221 -28.27 9.73 9.89
N GLY A 222 -28.16 8.43 10.21
CA GLY A 222 -27.31 7.46 9.55
C GLY A 222 -27.61 7.21 8.08
N GLY A 223 -26.55 6.78 7.38
CA GLY A 223 -26.59 6.35 5.99
C GLY A 223 -25.45 6.96 5.17
N GLY A 224 -24.34 6.23 5.01
CA GLY A 224 -23.32 6.56 4.00
C GLY A 224 -21.90 6.83 4.51
N ALA A 225 -21.27 5.87 5.21
CA ALA A 225 -19.86 5.98 5.60
C ALA A 225 -18.87 5.97 4.42
N ALA A 226 -19.29 5.52 3.22
CA ALA A 226 -18.44 5.44 2.03
C ALA A 226 -18.31 6.77 1.26
N THR A 227 -19.28 7.67 1.35
CA THR A 227 -19.27 8.96 0.62
C THR A 227 -18.63 10.08 1.43
N ALA A 228 -18.65 10.00 2.76
CA ALA A 228 -17.98 10.97 3.64
C ALA A 228 -16.45 10.86 3.60
N ALA A 229 -15.90 9.65 3.44
CA ALA A 229 -14.46 9.44 3.26
C ALA A 229 -13.95 9.96 1.90
N ALA A 230 -14.75 9.83 0.84
CA ALA A 230 -14.41 10.35 -0.48
C ALA A 230 -14.49 11.88 -0.57
N ALA A 231 -15.53 12.50 0.03
CA ALA A 231 -15.71 13.96 -0.01
C ALA A 231 -14.76 14.72 0.94
N ALA A 232 -14.38 14.13 2.09
CA ALA A 232 -13.33 14.68 2.96
C ALA A 232 -11.91 14.40 2.42
N GLY A 233 -11.77 13.42 1.52
CA GLY A 233 -10.54 13.09 0.83
C GLY A 233 -10.08 14.19 -0.13
N ALA A 234 -10.95 14.77 -0.96
CA ALA A 234 -10.50 15.65 -2.05
C ALA A 234 -9.84 16.97 -1.60
N THR A 235 -10.33 17.64 -0.55
CA THR A 235 -9.77 18.93 -0.08
C THR A 235 -8.66 18.74 0.97
N GLY A 236 -8.68 17.65 1.73
CA GLY A 236 -7.63 17.27 2.68
C GLY A 236 -6.47 16.51 2.05
N ALA A 237 -6.69 15.79 0.94
CA ALA A 237 -5.66 15.01 0.26
C ALA A 237 -4.62 15.89 -0.42
N ALA A 238 -4.96 17.04 -0.99
CA ALA A 238 -3.94 17.90 -1.59
C ALA A 238 -2.91 18.40 -0.54
N GLY A 239 -3.39 18.87 0.61
CA GLY A 239 -2.53 19.28 1.73
C GLY A 239 -1.83 18.10 2.43
N GLY A 240 -2.50 16.95 2.52
CA GLY A 240 -1.92 15.72 3.00
C GLY A 240 -0.81 15.23 2.08
N VAL A 241 -1.08 14.98 0.81
CA VAL A 241 -0.09 14.51 -0.17
C VAL A 241 1.14 15.41 -0.22
N ALA A 242 0.97 16.75 -0.17
CA ALA A 242 2.10 17.67 -0.06
C ALA A 242 2.93 17.46 1.22
N MET A 243 2.27 17.22 2.37
CA MET A 243 2.96 16.88 3.62
C MET A 243 3.64 15.50 3.59
N ALA A 244 3.03 14.49 2.96
CA ALA A 244 3.63 13.16 2.82
C ALA A 244 4.89 13.23 1.93
N ALA A 245 4.80 13.93 0.80
CA ALA A 245 5.93 14.18 -0.09
C ALA A 245 7.05 14.96 0.62
N THR A 246 6.69 15.99 1.40
CA THR A 246 7.67 16.77 2.19
C THR A 246 8.34 15.90 3.26
N ALA A 247 7.58 15.04 3.95
CA ALA A 247 8.12 14.15 4.97
C ALA A 247 9.07 13.10 4.38
N LEU A 248 8.73 12.52 3.23
CA LEU A 248 9.61 11.57 2.52
C LEU A 248 10.85 12.25 1.98
N ALA A 249 10.72 13.44 1.38
CA ALA A 249 11.86 14.22 0.90
C ALA A 249 12.80 14.62 2.04
N GLN A 250 12.25 15.01 3.19
CA GLN A 250 13.04 15.31 4.38
C GLN A 250 13.78 14.06 4.89
N ALA A 251 13.10 12.90 4.97
CA ALA A 251 13.72 11.65 5.38
C ALA A 251 14.86 11.25 4.42
N GLN A 252 14.66 11.38 3.11
CA GLN A 252 15.66 11.07 2.09
C GLN A 252 16.87 12.02 2.17
N ALA A 253 16.65 13.33 2.33
CA ALA A 253 17.72 14.31 2.49
C ALA A 253 18.52 14.08 3.78
N GLN A 254 17.85 13.72 4.89
CA GLN A 254 18.51 13.39 6.15
C GLN A 254 19.35 12.10 6.04
N ALA A 255 18.84 11.08 5.36
CA ALA A 255 19.57 9.84 5.10
C ALA A 255 20.82 10.10 4.23
N GLN A 256 20.68 10.89 3.16
CA GLN A 256 21.79 11.25 2.26
C GLN A 256 22.86 12.11 2.97
N ALA A 257 22.46 13.12 3.74
CA ALA A 257 23.39 13.96 4.49
C ALA A 257 24.23 13.15 5.50
N ARG A 258 23.62 12.14 6.13
CA ARG A 258 24.32 11.25 7.06
C ARG A 258 25.21 10.23 6.36
N ALA A 259 24.79 9.68 5.23
CA ALA A 259 25.65 8.84 4.40
C ALA A 259 26.91 9.59 3.97
N ALA A 260 26.76 10.85 3.54
CA ALA A 260 27.88 11.73 3.18
C ALA A 260 28.83 12.01 4.37
N ALA A 261 28.27 12.25 5.56
CA ALA A 261 29.05 12.44 6.80
C ALA A 261 29.79 11.17 7.26
N ALA A 262 29.22 9.98 7.03
CA ALA A 262 29.89 8.72 7.33
C ALA A 262 31.07 8.43 6.38
N THR A 263 30.93 8.78 5.09
CA THR A 263 32.04 8.67 4.12
C THR A 263 33.16 9.69 4.36
N SER A 264 32.85 10.89 4.87
CA SER A 264 33.89 11.88 5.21
C SER A 264 34.62 11.57 6.51
N ALA A 265 33.99 10.86 7.45
CA ALA A 265 34.63 10.37 8.67
C ALA A 265 35.51 9.11 8.46
N GLY A 266 35.28 8.34 7.39
CA GLY A 266 36.05 7.13 7.05
C GLY A 266 37.33 7.36 6.24
N GLY A 267 37.64 8.61 5.86
CA GLY A 267 38.80 8.98 5.06
C GLY A 267 39.95 9.59 5.86
N SER A 268 40.51 8.87 6.84
CA SER A 268 41.83 9.22 7.41
C SER A 268 42.61 7.97 7.82
N GLY A 269 43.32 7.39 6.86
CA GLY A 269 44.25 6.29 7.11
C GLY A 269 45.45 6.32 6.16
N ALA A 270 46.65 6.43 6.77
CA ALA A 270 48.01 6.35 6.22
C ALA A 270 48.60 7.68 5.64
N ALA A 271 49.80 8.17 6.01
CA ALA A 271 50.93 7.59 6.74
C ALA A 271 51.93 8.67 7.29
N THR A 272 52.61 8.35 8.40
CA THR A 272 54.02 8.66 8.83
C THR A 272 54.61 10.09 8.66
N GLN A 273 55.40 10.70 9.57
CA GLN A 273 56.16 10.32 10.78
C GLN A 273 56.66 11.63 11.49
N PRO A 274 57.40 11.58 12.64
CA PRO A 274 57.50 12.65 13.63
C PRO A 274 58.78 13.53 13.56
N GLY A 275 58.75 14.72 14.18
CA GLY A 275 59.91 15.62 14.30
C GLY A 275 59.74 16.68 15.41
N PHE A 276 60.85 17.02 16.04
CA PHE A 276 61.04 17.57 17.40
C PHE A 276 61.07 19.12 17.46
N SER A 277 61.02 19.68 18.69
CA SER A 277 61.36 21.06 19.14
C SER A 277 60.33 22.18 18.84
N SER A 278 60.09 23.23 19.64
CA SER A 278 60.70 23.79 20.86
C SER A 278 59.71 24.72 21.58
N GLN A 279 59.69 24.64 22.91
CA GLN A 279 59.72 25.73 23.90
C GLN A 279 59.15 27.13 23.52
N GLY A 280 58.15 27.59 24.29
CA GLY A 280 57.66 28.98 24.24
C GLY A 280 56.62 29.26 25.32
N SER A 281 57.09 29.55 26.53
CA SER A 281 56.35 30.03 27.69
C SER A 281 55.76 31.44 27.49
N GLN A 282 54.54 31.68 27.98
CA GLN A 282 54.26 32.77 28.95
C GLN A 282 52.81 32.78 29.46
N GLN A 283 52.71 32.79 30.79
CA GLN A 283 51.56 33.19 31.61
C GLN A 283 51.14 34.64 31.38
N ALA A 284 49.86 34.95 31.56
CA ALA A 284 49.41 36.03 32.45
C ALA A 284 47.90 35.92 32.76
N GLN A 285 47.60 35.72 34.04
CA GLN A 285 46.34 36.09 34.69
C GLN A 285 46.24 37.63 34.77
N THR A 286 45.03 38.20 34.77
CA THR A 286 44.37 38.79 35.97
C THR A 286 43.25 39.78 35.59
N ALA A 287 42.12 39.56 36.26
CA ALA A 287 41.06 40.46 36.74
C ALA A 287 41.03 41.97 36.39
N GLY A 288 39.81 42.47 36.16
CA GLY A 288 39.47 43.90 36.22
C GLY A 288 37.95 44.13 36.23
N PHE A 289 37.46 44.66 37.35
CA PHE A 289 36.07 44.90 37.78
C PHE A 289 35.59 46.30 37.34
N SER A 290 34.31 46.50 36.97
CA SER A 290 33.45 47.62 37.45
C SER A 290 32.15 47.85 36.62
N GLN A 291 31.04 47.46 37.24
CA GLN A 291 29.77 48.21 37.46
C GLN A 291 29.40 49.44 36.61
N GLY A 292 28.16 49.44 36.10
CA GLY A 292 27.42 50.62 35.66
C GLY A 292 26.04 50.25 35.13
N GLY A 293 24.99 50.41 35.94
CA GLY A 293 23.61 50.06 35.58
C GLY A 293 22.94 51.10 34.69
N SER A 294 21.98 50.65 33.88
CA SER A 294 20.84 51.46 33.47
C SER A 294 19.65 50.55 33.15
N GLN A 295 18.52 50.86 33.78
CA GLN A 295 17.22 50.27 33.54
C GLN A 295 16.80 50.48 32.09
N GLY A 296 16.41 49.39 31.43
CA GLY A 296 15.64 49.43 30.19
C GLY A 296 14.58 48.36 30.27
N ASP A 297 13.32 48.77 30.41
CA ASP A 297 12.12 47.97 30.20
C ASP A 297 12.15 47.42 28.76
N GLY A 298 12.82 46.29 28.59
CA GLY A 298 12.78 45.48 27.39
C GLY A 298 11.73 44.41 27.59
N GLN A 299 10.51 44.70 27.15
CA GLN A 299 9.43 43.76 27.01
C GLN A 299 9.94 42.53 26.25
N GLN A 300 10.23 41.46 26.99
CA GLN A 300 10.59 40.17 26.44
C GLN A 300 9.33 39.65 25.75
N ALA A 301 9.23 39.93 24.45
CA ALA A 301 8.26 39.30 23.58
C ALA A 301 8.50 37.80 23.71
N ALA A 302 7.64 37.14 24.49
CA ALA A 302 7.55 35.70 24.49
C ALA A 302 7.29 35.29 23.05
N GLU A 303 8.32 34.72 22.39
CA GLU A 303 8.12 34.02 21.15
C GLU A 303 6.97 33.04 21.38
N PRO A 304 5.90 33.07 20.57
CA PRO A 304 4.87 32.07 20.71
C PRO A 304 5.55 30.76 20.37
N LYS A 305 5.79 29.91 21.38
CA LYS A 305 6.09 28.49 21.17
C LYS A 305 4.98 27.99 20.25
N LYS A 306 5.27 27.90 18.94
CA LYS A 306 4.39 27.33 17.94
C LYS A 306 4.01 25.98 18.52
N ALA A 307 2.78 25.86 19.02
CA ALA A 307 2.23 24.58 19.45
C ALA A 307 2.36 23.69 18.22
N THR A 308 3.39 22.84 18.23
CA THR A 308 3.71 22.01 17.10
C THR A 308 2.55 21.04 17.04
N ASP A 309 1.74 21.16 15.99
CA ASP A 309 0.55 20.34 15.79
C ASP A 309 0.92 18.89 16.15
N PRO A 310 0.23 18.23 17.10
CA PRO A 310 0.58 16.87 17.51
C PRO A 310 0.68 15.90 16.33
N ARG A 311 -0.04 16.19 15.23
CA ARG A 311 0.12 15.50 13.95
C ARG A 311 1.49 15.71 13.32
N LEU A 312 1.94 16.95 13.21
CA LEU A 312 3.26 17.28 12.65
C LEU A 312 4.38 16.66 13.48
N ALA A 313 4.23 16.63 14.80
CA ALA A 313 5.18 15.95 15.69
C ALA A 313 5.26 14.44 15.42
N LYS A 314 4.12 13.76 15.21
CA LYS A 314 4.10 12.34 14.82
C LYS A 314 4.75 12.10 13.46
N VAL A 315 4.44 12.92 12.46
CA VAL A 315 5.02 12.82 11.11
C VAL A 315 6.53 13.05 11.15
N GLN A 316 7.00 14.03 11.91
CA GLN A 316 8.44 14.28 12.10
C GLN A 316 9.14 13.12 12.80
N ARG A 317 8.51 12.53 13.83
CA ARG A 317 9.04 11.32 14.50
C ARG A 317 9.10 10.13 13.55
N PHE A 318 8.09 9.95 12.71
CA PHE A 318 8.07 8.90 11.69
C PHE A 318 9.17 9.13 10.64
N ALA A 319 9.35 10.36 10.16
CA ALA A 319 10.40 10.70 9.20
C ALA A 319 11.81 10.50 9.79
N ALA A 320 12.04 10.90 11.05
CA ALA A 320 13.30 10.67 11.74
C ALA A 320 13.59 9.16 11.90
N TRP A 321 12.58 8.37 12.29
CA TRP A 321 12.70 6.92 12.39
C TRP A 321 13.00 6.27 11.03
N LEU A 322 12.36 6.73 9.95
CA LEU A 322 12.65 6.27 8.60
C LEU A 322 14.08 6.57 8.18
N ALA A 323 14.59 7.76 8.49
CA ALA A 323 15.97 8.15 8.18
C ALA A 323 17.01 7.30 8.93
N ASP A 324 16.67 6.81 10.12
CA ASP A 324 17.51 5.89 10.91
C ASP A 324 17.35 4.42 10.46
N SER A 325 16.32 4.12 9.68
CA SER A 325 16.00 2.76 9.24
C SER A 325 16.61 2.45 7.87
N SER A 326 16.97 1.18 7.63
CA SER A 326 17.45 0.71 6.32
C SER A 326 16.30 0.44 5.34
N ILE A 327 15.22 1.21 5.41
CA ILE A 327 14.03 1.04 4.58
C ILE A 327 14.21 1.83 3.30
N ASP A 328 13.79 1.24 2.19
CA ASP A 328 13.82 1.87 0.88
C ASP A 328 12.76 2.99 0.79
N ILE A 329 13.22 4.24 0.88
CA ILE A 329 12.38 5.44 0.80
C ILE A 329 11.85 5.64 -0.63
N GLU A 330 12.62 5.27 -1.65
CA GLU A 330 12.19 5.40 -3.06
C GLU A 330 10.99 4.49 -3.33
N ALA A 331 11.03 3.25 -2.83
CA ALA A 331 9.90 2.34 -2.87
C ALA A 331 8.66 2.90 -2.13
N MET A 332 8.84 3.62 -1.02
CA MET A 332 7.73 4.27 -0.32
C MET A 332 7.12 5.43 -1.11
N VAL A 333 7.95 6.22 -1.81
CA VAL A 333 7.50 7.30 -2.71
C VAL A 333 6.70 6.70 -3.86
N ASP A 334 7.20 5.64 -4.51
CA ASP A 334 6.50 4.93 -5.58
C ASP A 334 5.16 4.36 -5.10
N CYS A 335 5.13 3.71 -3.94
CA CYS A 335 3.88 3.23 -3.34
C CYS A 335 2.87 4.35 -3.12
N THR A 336 3.34 5.52 -2.67
CA THR A 336 2.51 6.68 -2.41
C THR A 336 1.91 7.22 -3.71
N GLN A 337 2.74 7.36 -4.76
CA GLN A 337 2.31 7.84 -6.07
C GLN A 337 1.29 6.89 -6.73
N GLU A 338 1.50 5.57 -6.65
CA GLU A 338 0.54 4.59 -7.17
C GLU A 338 -0.81 4.66 -6.44
N LEU A 339 -0.81 4.85 -5.11
CA LEU A 339 -2.05 5.00 -4.34
C LEU A 339 -2.80 6.29 -4.68
N ILE A 340 -2.08 7.40 -4.85
CA ILE A 340 -2.69 8.67 -5.28
C ILE A 340 -3.30 8.52 -6.68
N SER A 341 -2.52 7.99 -7.63
CA SER A 341 -2.98 7.77 -9.00
C SER A 341 -4.15 6.77 -9.06
N PHE A 342 -4.19 5.82 -8.13
CA PHE A 342 -5.33 4.94 -7.94
C PHE A 342 -6.58 5.70 -7.48
N TYR A 343 -6.48 6.58 -6.49
CA TYR A 343 -7.63 7.36 -6.02
C TYR A 343 -8.19 8.29 -7.10
N GLU A 344 -7.34 8.91 -7.91
CA GLU A 344 -7.78 9.70 -9.08
C GLU A 344 -8.49 8.82 -10.13
N CYS A 345 -7.91 7.66 -10.45
CA CYS A 345 -8.50 6.70 -11.39
C CYS A 345 -9.84 6.14 -10.90
N HIS A 346 -10.02 6.03 -9.58
CA HIS A 346 -11.23 5.51 -8.96
C HIS A 346 -12.42 6.47 -9.15
N GLU A 347 -12.20 7.78 -9.26
CA GLU A 347 -13.28 8.74 -9.58
C GLU A 347 -13.88 8.53 -10.97
N GLN A 348 -13.06 8.03 -11.91
CA GLN A 348 -13.46 7.75 -13.29
C GLN A 348 -14.03 6.34 -13.48
N TYR A 349 -14.06 5.52 -12.42
CA TYR A 349 -14.50 4.13 -12.50
C TYR A 349 -16.02 4.01 -12.74
N ASN A 350 -16.39 3.20 -13.73
CA ASN A 350 -17.78 2.86 -14.02
C ASN A 350 -18.01 1.35 -13.95
N ASP A 351 -18.72 0.90 -12.90
CA ASP A 351 -19.03 -0.52 -12.66
C ASP A 351 -19.84 -1.15 -13.79
N LYS A 352 -20.84 -0.43 -14.31
CA LYS A 352 -21.73 -0.94 -15.35
C LYS A 352 -20.95 -1.15 -16.65
N HIS A 353 -20.15 -0.17 -17.05
CA HIS A 353 -19.31 -0.26 -18.25
C HIS A 353 -18.32 -1.43 -18.16
N THR A 354 -17.61 -1.54 -17.03
CA THR A 354 -16.63 -2.60 -16.80
C THR A 354 -17.29 -3.98 -16.85
N ARG A 355 -18.45 -4.13 -16.21
CA ARG A 355 -19.23 -5.37 -16.24
C ARG A 355 -19.71 -5.73 -17.64
N GLU A 356 -20.23 -4.77 -18.39
CA GLU A 356 -20.72 -4.99 -19.76
C GLU A 356 -19.61 -5.48 -20.69
N GLN A 357 -18.40 -4.92 -20.60
CA GLN A 357 -17.24 -5.36 -21.38
C GLN A 357 -16.83 -6.79 -21.01
N ILE A 358 -16.84 -7.14 -19.73
CA ILE A 358 -16.55 -8.51 -19.26
C ILE A 358 -17.61 -9.49 -19.77
N SER A 359 -18.89 -9.21 -19.53
CA SER A 359 -19.98 -10.10 -19.96
C SER A 359 -20.05 -10.23 -21.48
N ARG A 360 -19.60 -9.22 -22.26
CA ARG A 360 -19.55 -9.30 -23.73
C ARG A 360 -18.63 -10.42 -24.20
N PHE A 361 -17.39 -10.49 -23.71
CA PHE A 361 -16.47 -11.54 -24.16
C PHE A 361 -16.84 -12.90 -23.58
N ILE A 362 -17.35 -12.96 -22.34
CA ILE A 362 -17.84 -14.21 -21.73
C ILE A 362 -18.91 -14.85 -22.62
N LYS A 363 -19.96 -14.08 -22.99
CA LYS A 363 -21.07 -14.58 -23.81
C LYS A 363 -20.64 -14.92 -25.23
N ALA A 364 -19.85 -14.06 -25.86
CA ALA A 364 -19.39 -14.27 -27.24
C ALA A 364 -18.50 -15.51 -27.36
N ARG A 365 -17.77 -15.86 -26.29
CA ARG A 365 -16.89 -17.03 -26.24
C ARG A 365 -17.54 -18.27 -25.61
N GLY A 366 -18.76 -18.16 -25.10
CA GLY A 366 -19.45 -19.24 -24.39
C GLY A 366 -18.77 -19.68 -23.10
N LEU A 367 -18.07 -18.76 -22.42
CA LEU A 367 -17.33 -19.03 -21.18
C LEU A 367 -18.25 -19.13 -19.95
N ASP A 368 -19.54 -18.87 -20.11
CA ASP A 368 -20.60 -19.02 -19.11
C ASP A 368 -21.13 -20.46 -19.00
N LYS A 369 -20.82 -21.30 -19.99
CA LYS A 369 -21.17 -22.72 -20.11
C LYS A 369 -19.97 -23.60 -19.81
#